data_AF-A0A7X5E370-F1
#
_entry.id   AF-A0A7X5E370-F1
#
_cell.length_a   1.000
_cell.length_b   1.000
_cell.length_c   1.000
_cell.angle_alpha   90.00
_cell.angle_beta   90.00
_cell.angle_gamma   90.00
#
_symmetry.space_group_name_H-M   'P 1'
#
loop_
_entity.id
_entity.type
_entity.pdbx_description
1 polymer ?
#
loop_
_entity_poly.entity_id
_entity_poly.type
_entity_poly.pdbx_seq_one_letter_code
_entity_poly.pdbx_strand_id
1 'polypeptide(L)'
;MMYPVKRRKQVNKGMILRICCLALALLTVVLAVTQTLTARHEAKVIQTLNIRINELEAENTKLGELVPDITLDMEGAPAYQSLYPEMIVDPKPVFADQPGQTAYLTFDDGPSANTYTILDALKASGQKATFFIVAKNIPGHEDALKRMAEEGHTVAIHTYSHDYRGIYASVEAYLEDFHQAYTAIHDACGVYPTIFRFPGGSVNAYNHQIYQELIAEMLRRGFIYYDWSVSSEDATGKNYSPEQLTQFVMEGTAKAAKPIILMHDSGEKKNTAAAVPEMVRQLTAAGYTCAPLTGEVRPIFFGYQS
;
A
#
# COMPACT_ATOMS: atom_id res chain seq x y z
N MET A 1 32.09 35.16 73.98
CA MET A 1 31.65 34.90 72.59
C MET A 1 32.76 34.11 71.90
N MET A 2 32.70 32.77 71.92
CA MET A 2 33.69 31.88 71.26
C MET A 2 33.06 31.33 69.98
N TYR A 3 33.66 31.60 68.82
CA TYR A 3 33.30 30.93 67.57
C TYR A 3 34.11 29.62 67.45
N PRO A 4 33.50 28.48 67.09
CA PRO A 4 34.25 27.25 66.87
C PRO A 4 34.89 27.29 65.47
N VAL A 5 36.21 27.12 65.42
CA VAL A 5 36.95 26.91 64.18
C VAL A 5 36.66 25.50 63.66
N LYS A 6 35.89 25.39 62.57
CA LYS A 6 35.71 24.13 61.83
C LYS A 6 37.02 23.72 61.16
N ARG A 7 37.68 22.66 61.65
CA ARG A 7 38.78 21.98 60.93
C ARG A 7 38.26 21.44 59.59
N ARG A 8 38.71 22.00 58.46
CA ARG A 8 38.53 21.38 57.13
C ARG A 8 39.36 20.10 57.06
N LYS A 9 38.69 18.94 56.88
CA LYS A 9 39.36 17.67 56.57
C LYS A 9 40.14 17.83 55.27
N GLN A 10 41.47 17.73 55.34
CA GLN A 10 42.34 17.78 54.18
C GLN A 10 42.18 16.46 53.42
N VAL A 11 41.50 16.49 52.28
CA VAL A 11 41.26 15.28 51.49
C VAL A 11 42.57 14.85 50.84
N ASN A 12 42.99 13.61 51.09
CA ASN A 12 44.23 13.07 50.55
C ASN A 12 44.10 12.89 49.03
N LYS A 13 44.70 13.81 48.27
CA LYS A 13 44.65 13.82 46.80
C LYS A 13 45.17 12.51 46.18
N GLY A 14 46.12 11.84 46.83
CA GLY A 14 46.63 10.53 46.38
C GLY A 14 45.61 9.40 46.57
N MET A 15 44.74 9.49 47.57
CA MET A 15 43.63 8.55 47.77
C MET A 15 42.54 8.73 46.72
N ILE A 16 42.19 9.97 46.37
CA ILE A 16 41.25 10.27 45.29
C ILE A 16 41.79 9.73 43.96
N LEU A 17 43.06 9.98 43.64
CA LEU A 17 43.66 9.52 42.38
C LEU A 17 43.61 7.99 42.25
N ARG A 18 43.90 7.25 43.33
CA ARG A 18 43.80 5.78 43.34
C ARG A 18 42.38 5.29 43.13
N ILE A 19 41.39 5.93 43.77
CA ILE A 19 39.97 5.60 43.58
C ILE A 19 39.54 5.87 42.13
N CYS A 20 39.95 7.00 41.56
CA CYS A 20 39.67 7.32 40.15
C CYS A 20 40.31 6.30 39.20
N CYS A 21 41.57 5.91 39.42
CA CYS A 21 42.23 4.89 38.59
C CYS A 21 41.54 3.52 38.69
N LEU A 22 41.11 3.11 39.89
CA LEU A 22 40.38 1.86 40.08
C LEU A 22 38.99 1.90 39.43
N ALA A 23 38.28 3.04 39.53
CA ALA A 23 36.99 3.22 38.88
C ALA A 23 37.11 3.20 37.35
N LEU A 24 38.15 3.83 36.80
CA LEU A 24 38.43 3.81 35.35
C LEU A 24 38.78 2.39 34.88
N ALA A 25 39.62 1.66 35.62
CA ALA A 25 39.94 0.27 35.31
C ALA A 25 38.70 -0.63 35.34
N LEU A 26 37.84 -0.48 36.36
CA LEU A 26 36.58 -1.21 36.44
C LEU A 26 35.66 -0.89 35.26
N LEU A 27 35.54 0.38 34.88
CA LEU A 27 34.75 0.81 33.73
C LEU A 27 35.25 0.19 32.43
N THR A 28 36.56 0.15 32.21
CA THR A 28 37.14 -0.50 31.01
C THR A 28 36.85 -2.00 30.96
N VAL A 29 36.89 -2.69 32.11
CA VAL A 29 36.54 -4.12 32.20
C VAL A 29 35.06 -4.33 31.89
N VAL A 30 34.17 -3.50 32.45
CA VAL A 30 32.73 -3.58 32.18
C VAL A 30 32.44 -3.38 30.69
N LEU A 31 33.05 -2.36 30.07
CA LEU A 31 32.90 -2.10 28.63
C LEU A 31 33.42 -3.26 27.76
N ALA A 32 34.56 -3.85 28.11
CA ALA A 32 35.10 -5.00 27.39
C ALA A 32 34.19 -6.23 27.52
N VAL A 33 33.63 -6.47 28.71
CA VAL A 33 32.68 -7.57 28.94
C VAL A 33 31.38 -7.34 28.15
N THR A 34 30.81 -6.14 28.18
CA THR A 34 29.58 -5.85 27.42
C THR A 34 29.80 -6.01 25.92
N GLN A 35 30.90 -5.48 25.37
CA GLN A 35 31.27 -5.67 23.96
C GLN A 35 31.43 -7.15 23.59
N THR A 36 32.03 -7.95 24.47
CA THR A 36 32.19 -9.39 24.24
C THR A 36 30.86 -10.13 24.26
N LEU A 37 29.94 -9.73 25.15
CA LEU A 37 28.61 -10.31 25.26
C LEU A 37 27.73 -9.94 24.05
N THR A 38 27.77 -8.69 23.59
CA THR A 38 27.04 -8.25 22.39
C THR A 38 27.57 -8.96 21.15
N ALA A 39 28.89 -9.05 20.97
CA ALA A 39 29.48 -9.79 19.85
C ALA A 39 29.09 -11.27 19.85
N ARG A 40 29.03 -11.91 21.03
CA ARG A 40 28.56 -13.30 21.16
C ARG A 40 27.07 -13.45 20.85
N HIS A 41 26.25 -12.48 21.24
CA HIS A 41 24.83 -12.48 20.93
C HIS A 41 24.61 -12.32 19.43
N GLU A 42 25.26 -11.33 18.81
CA GLU A 42 25.21 -11.10 17.36
C GLU A 42 25.68 -12.32 16.57
N ALA A 43 26.77 -12.96 16.97
CA ALA A 43 27.25 -14.19 16.33
C ALA A 43 26.21 -15.31 16.37
N LYS A 44 25.50 -15.48 17.49
CA LYS A 44 24.40 -16.46 17.59
C LYS A 44 23.22 -16.10 16.70
N VAL A 45 22.84 -14.83 16.65
CA VAL A 45 21.75 -14.36 15.79
C VAL A 45 22.09 -14.60 14.32
N ILE A 46 23.30 -14.22 13.89
CA ILE A 46 23.79 -14.45 12.53
C ILE A 46 23.79 -15.95 12.20
N GLN A 47 24.25 -16.80 13.12
CA GLN A 47 24.23 -18.24 12.92
C GLN A 47 22.81 -18.77 12.72
N THR A 48 21.86 -18.36 13.57
CA THR A 48 20.44 -18.76 13.43
C THR A 48 19.84 -18.27 12.12
N LEU A 49 20.12 -17.04 11.72
CA LEU A 49 19.63 -16.47 10.46
C LEU A 49 20.20 -17.21 9.25
N ASN A 50 21.49 -17.55 9.25
CA ASN A 50 22.13 -18.31 8.17
C ASN A 50 21.53 -19.71 8.04
N ILE A 51 21.23 -20.37 9.16
CA ILE A 51 20.52 -21.66 9.13
C ILE A 51 19.15 -21.49 8.48
N ARG A 52 18.41 -20.44 8.87
CA ARG A 52 17.08 -20.19 8.31
C ARG A 52 17.11 -19.83 6.82
N ILE A 53 18.10 -19.06 6.38
CA ILE A 53 18.30 -18.74 4.96
C ILE A 53 18.56 -20.04 4.18
N ASN A 54 19.46 -20.90 4.66
CA ASN A 54 19.75 -22.16 3.99
C ASN A 54 18.54 -23.09 3.93
N GLU A 55 17.73 -23.15 4.99
CA GLU A 55 16.45 -23.89 5.00
C GLU A 55 15.48 -23.35 3.94
N LEU A 56 15.33 -22.03 3.86
CA LEU A 56 14.45 -21.36 2.89
C LEU A 56 14.97 -21.52 1.45
N GLU A 57 16.27 -21.49 1.23
CA GLU A 57 16.88 -21.74 -0.07
C GLU A 57 16.67 -23.19 -0.53
N ALA A 58 16.80 -24.15 0.40
CA ALA A 58 16.50 -25.55 0.11
C ALA A 58 15.01 -25.77 -0.18
N GLU A 59 14.13 -25.11 0.58
CA GLU A 59 12.68 -25.13 0.34
C GLU A 59 12.33 -24.51 -1.02
N ASN A 60 12.91 -23.35 -1.35
CA ASN A 60 12.74 -22.69 -2.65
C ASN A 60 13.27 -23.54 -3.81
N THR A 61 14.41 -24.22 -3.64
CA THR A 61 14.96 -25.12 -4.66
C THR A 61 14.01 -26.29 -4.90
N LYS A 62 13.50 -26.90 -3.82
CA LYS A 62 12.52 -27.99 -3.89
C LYS A 62 11.20 -27.52 -4.52
N LEU A 63 10.77 -26.29 -4.24
CA LEU A 63 9.62 -25.68 -4.89
C LEU A 63 9.89 -25.46 -6.38
N GLY A 64 11.09 -24.97 -6.74
CA GLY A 64 11.51 -24.77 -8.12
C GLY A 64 11.66 -26.07 -8.92
N GLU A 65 11.92 -27.20 -8.26
CA GLU A 65 11.90 -28.54 -8.88
C GLU A 65 10.47 -29.10 -9.03
N LEU A 66 9.55 -28.69 -8.16
CA LEU A 66 8.12 -29.05 -8.21
C LEU A 66 7.32 -28.17 -9.18
N VAL A 67 7.82 -26.97 -9.46
CA VAL A 67 7.35 -26.13 -10.57
C VAL A 67 8.08 -26.66 -11.80
N PRO A 68 7.43 -27.42 -12.71
CA PRO A 68 8.10 -27.82 -13.94
C PRO A 68 8.64 -26.57 -14.65
N ASP A 69 9.71 -26.71 -15.42
CA ASP A 69 10.15 -25.66 -16.33
C ASP A 69 9.00 -25.38 -17.29
N ILE A 70 8.17 -24.39 -16.95
CA ILE A 70 7.05 -23.96 -17.77
C ILE A 70 7.69 -23.12 -18.90
N THR A 71 8.37 -23.80 -19.81
CA THR A 71 8.19 -23.45 -21.21
C THR A 71 6.72 -23.73 -21.48
N LEU A 72 5.88 -22.69 -21.38
CA LEU A 72 4.50 -22.74 -21.86
C LEU A 72 4.58 -23.15 -23.32
N ASP A 73 4.36 -24.44 -23.59
CA ASP A 73 3.96 -24.88 -24.91
C ASP A 73 2.76 -24.02 -25.29
N MET A 74 2.92 -23.14 -26.28
CA MET A 74 1.84 -22.28 -26.75
C MET A 74 0.71 -23.10 -27.41
N GLU A 75 0.92 -24.41 -27.61
CA GLU A 75 -0.14 -25.38 -27.91
C GLU A 75 -0.95 -25.67 -26.63
N GLY A 76 -1.94 -24.82 -26.34
CA GLY A 76 -2.88 -25.03 -25.22
C GLY A 76 -3.19 -23.80 -24.38
N ALA A 77 -2.63 -22.63 -24.73
CA ALA A 77 -2.97 -21.37 -24.07
C ALA A 77 -4.48 -21.07 -24.20
N PRO A 78 -5.15 -20.60 -23.13
CA PRO A 78 -6.54 -20.19 -23.20
C PRO A 78 -6.77 -19.14 -24.30
N ALA A 79 -7.86 -19.26 -25.06
CA ALA A 79 -8.13 -18.38 -26.20
C ALA A 79 -8.12 -16.89 -25.83
N TYR A 80 -8.57 -16.55 -24.61
CA TYR A 80 -8.58 -15.19 -24.09
C TYR A 80 -7.20 -14.51 -24.02
N GLN A 81 -6.11 -15.27 -23.98
CA GLN A 81 -4.76 -14.71 -23.90
C GLN A 81 -4.35 -13.94 -25.17
N SER A 82 -5.02 -14.23 -26.29
CA SER A 82 -4.82 -13.56 -27.57
C SER A 82 -5.67 -12.28 -27.75
N LEU A 83 -6.64 -12.04 -26.87
CA LEU A 83 -7.48 -10.85 -26.92
C LEU A 83 -6.70 -9.60 -26.45
N TYR A 84 -6.96 -8.46 -27.09
CA TYR A 84 -6.40 -7.14 -26.72
C TYR A 84 -4.87 -7.17 -26.54
N PRO A 85 -4.08 -7.48 -27.59
CA PRO A 85 -2.62 -7.62 -27.48
C PRO A 85 -1.91 -6.33 -27.05
N GLU A 86 -2.53 -5.18 -27.24
CA GLU A 86 -2.05 -3.87 -26.77
C GLU A 86 -2.21 -3.65 -25.27
N MET A 87 -3.09 -4.43 -24.61
CA MET A 87 -3.33 -4.35 -23.17
C MET A 87 -2.24 -5.09 -22.40
N ILE A 88 -1.03 -4.51 -22.41
CA ILE A 88 0.19 -5.00 -21.77
C ILE A 88 0.92 -3.83 -21.10
N VAL A 89 1.44 -4.08 -19.89
CA VAL A 89 2.34 -3.17 -19.17
C VAL A 89 3.75 -3.79 -19.17
N ASP A 90 4.66 -3.19 -19.93
CA ASP A 90 6.06 -3.62 -20.08
C ASP A 90 7.01 -2.40 -20.02
N PRO A 91 8.11 -2.43 -19.23
CA PRO A 91 8.52 -3.49 -18.31
C PRO A 91 7.51 -3.71 -17.19
N LYS A 92 7.38 -4.96 -16.75
CA LYS A 92 6.57 -5.28 -15.55
C LYS A 92 7.10 -4.47 -14.35
N PRO A 93 6.21 -3.86 -13.55
CA PRO A 93 6.64 -3.06 -12.41
C PRO A 93 7.46 -3.87 -11.41
N VAL A 94 8.52 -3.26 -10.88
CA VAL A 94 9.31 -3.83 -9.79
C VAL A 94 8.92 -3.11 -8.51
N PHE A 95 8.55 -3.87 -7.48
CA PHE A 95 8.14 -3.25 -6.22
C PHE A 95 9.31 -2.57 -5.50
N ALA A 96 9.06 -1.34 -5.08
CA ALA A 96 10.00 -0.53 -4.33
C ALA A 96 9.51 -0.29 -2.90
N ASP A 97 10.46 -0.14 -1.98
CA ASP A 97 10.17 0.33 -0.64
C ASP A 97 9.71 1.79 -0.68
N GLN A 98 8.67 2.08 0.08
CA GLN A 98 8.04 3.38 0.09
C GLN A 98 8.61 4.19 1.26
N PRO A 99 9.08 5.43 1.05
CA PRO A 99 9.72 6.20 2.09
C PRO A 99 8.72 6.66 3.15
N GLY A 100 9.11 6.58 4.42
CA GLY A 100 8.37 7.16 5.55
C GLY A 100 6.99 6.56 5.82
N GLN A 101 6.20 7.25 6.65
CA GLN A 101 4.80 6.92 6.89
C GLN A 101 3.96 7.43 5.71
N THR A 102 3.57 6.53 4.82
CA THR A 102 2.75 6.85 3.64
C THR A 102 1.36 6.22 3.78
N ALA A 103 0.31 7.00 3.50
CA ALA A 103 -1.06 6.53 3.36
C ALA A 103 -1.50 6.67 1.90
N TYR A 104 -2.30 5.72 1.41
CA TYR A 104 -2.80 5.72 0.04
C TYR A 104 -4.32 5.93 0.08
N LEU A 105 -4.74 7.16 -0.15
CA LEU A 105 -6.16 7.48 -0.33
C LEU A 105 -6.59 6.94 -1.69
N THR A 106 -7.59 6.07 -1.69
CA THR A 106 -8.12 5.48 -2.92
C THR A 106 -9.62 5.69 -3.01
N PHE A 107 -10.11 6.09 -4.17
CA PHE A 107 -11.51 6.38 -4.44
C PHE A 107 -12.01 5.51 -5.59
N ASP A 108 -13.03 4.71 -5.33
CA ASP A 108 -13.67 3.84 -6.32
C ASP A 108 -14.99 4.46 -6.81
N ASP A 109 -15.45 4.00 -7.98
CA ASP A 109 -16.75 4.26 -8.61
C ASP A 109 -16.97 5.62 -9.28
N GLY A 110 -16.01 6.54 -9.20
CA GLY A 110 -16.02 7.80 -9.93
C GLY A 110 -15.78 7.67 -11.44
N PRO A 111 -15.75 8.79 -12.18
CA PRO A 111 -15.95 10.15 -11.68
C PRO A 111 -17.43 10.50 -11.40
N SER A 112 -17.64 11.54 -10.61
CA SER A 112 -18.93 12.19 -10.34
C SER A 112 -18.75 13.65 -9.89
N ALA A 113 -19.84 14.33 -9.53
CA ALA A 113 -19.76 15.66 -8.91
C ALA A 113 -18.90 15.68 -7.62
N ASN A 114 -18.85 14.56 -6.89
CA ASN A 114 -18.04 14.44 -5.66
C ASN A 114 -16.55 14.43 -5.97
N THR A 115 -16.14 13.93 -7.13
CA THR A 115 -14.74 13.89 -7.59
C THR A 115 -14.12 15.29 -7.60
N TYR A 116 -14.84 16.31 -8.07
CA TYR A 116 -14.33 17.69 -8.09
C TYR A 116 -14.07 18.22 -6.68
N THR A 117 -14.99 17.99 -5.74
CA THR A 117 -14.83 18.37 -4.33
C THR A 117 -13.59 17.72 -3.71
N ILE A 118 -13.35 16.45 -4.04
CA ILE A 118 -12.20 15.69 -3.55
C ILE A 118 -10.89 16.23 -4.16
N LEU A 119 -10.85 16.45 -5.48
CA LEU A 119 -9.68 17.03 -6.15
C LEU A 119 -9.32 18.40 -5.58
N ASP A 120 -10.31 19.26 -5.32
CA ASP A 120 -10.07 20.57 -4.72
C ASP A 120 -9.47 20.46 -3.30
N ALA A 121 -9.96 19.53 -2.48
CA ALA A 121 -9.42 19.27 -1.15
C ALA A 121 -7.98 18.72 -1.18
N LEU A 122 -7.68 17.80 -2.10
CA LEU A 122 -6.35 17.23 -2.28
C LEU A 122 -5.36 18.28 -2.79
N LYS A 123 -5.78 19.11 -3.75
CA LYS A 123 -4.99 20.24 -4.26
C LYS A 123 -4.66 21.25 -3.16
N ALA A 124 -5.65 21.63 -2.35
CA ALA A 124 -5.47 22.58 -1.25
C ALA A 124 -4.48 22.08 -0.17
N SER A 125 -4.38 20.76 0.02
CA SER A 125 -3.49 20.13 1.00
C SER A 125 -2.14 19.67 0.41
N GLY A 126 -1.96 19.77 -0.91
CA GLY A 126 -0.79 19.27 -1.62
C GLY A 126 -0.67 17.74 -1.65
N GLN A 127 -1.70 17.02 -1.21
CA GLN A 127 -1.71 15.57 -1.12
C GLN A 127 -2.14 14.91 -2.43
N LYS A 128 -1.78 13.63 -2.59
CA LYS A 128 -2.10 12.82 -3.77
C LYS A 128 -2.93 11.60 -3.39
N ALA A 129 -3.57 11.03 -4.39
CA ALA A 129 -4.55 9.95 -4.24
C ALA A 129 -4.63 9.12 -5.52
N THR A 130 -5.36 8.02 -5.45
CA THR A 130 -5.65 7.13 -6.58
C THR A 130 -7.15 7.10 -6.83
N PHE A 131 -7.56 7.17 -8.09
CA PHE A 131 -8.96 7.05 -8.49
C PHE A 131 -9.11 5.81 -9.36
N PHE A 132 -9.88 4.83 -8.89
CA PHE A 132 -10.25 3.63 -9.65
C PHE A 132 -11.56 3.93 -10.38
N ILE A 133 -11.42 4.21 -11.68
CA ILE A 133 -12.49 4.78 -12.50
C ILE A 133 -13.43 3.70 -13.02
N VAL A 134 -14.73 3.98 -12.89
CA VAL A 134 -15.80 3.29 -13.60
C VAL A 134 -16.06 4.05 -14.91
N ALA A 135 -15.50 3.55 -16.01
CA ALA A 135 -15.32 4.34 -17.23
C ALA A 135 -16.63 4.72 -17.95
N LYS A 136 -17.75 4.03 -17.71
CA LYS A 136 -19.07 4.47 -18.19
C LYS A 136 -19.48 5.86 -17.66
N ASN A 137 -18.87 6.32 -16.56
CA ASN A 137 -19.16 7.62 -15.95
C ASN A 137 -18.29 8.76 -16.52
N ILE A 138 -17.31 8.46 -17.38
CA ILE A 138 -16.40 9.46 -17.99
C ILE A 138 -17.13 10.53 -18.81
N PRO A 139 -18.13 10.21 -19.65
CA PRO A 139 -18.78 11.23 -20.48
C PRO A 139 -19.28 12.44 -19.67
N GLY A 140 -18.76 13.63 -19.98
CA GLY A 140 -19.06 14.87 -19.26
C GLY A 140 -18.21 15.12 -18.00
N HIS A 141 -17.20 14.28 -17.75
CA HIS A 141 -16.22 14.38 -16.66
C HIS A 141 -14.77 14.22 -17.16
N GLU A 142 -14.52 14.38 -18.46
CA GLU A 142 -13.18 14.25 -19.06
C GLU A 142 -12.18 15.25 -18.44
N ASP A 143 -12.65 16.43 -18.05
CA ASP A 143 -11.85 17.43 -17.34
C ASP A 143 -11.45 16.98 -15.94
N ALA A 144 -12.28 16.22 -15.22
CA ALA A 144 -11.90 15.61 -13.94
C ALA A 144 -10.72 14.64 -14.11
N LEU A 145 -10.74 13.78 -15.13
CA LEU A 145 -9.64 12.85 -15.42
C LEU A 145 -8.36 13.58 -15.83
N LYS A 146 -8.47 14.65 -16.63
CA LYS A 146 -7.32 15.51 -16.96
C LYS A 146 -6.74 16.15 -15.71
N ARG A 147 -7.59 16.70 -14.82
CA ARG A 147 -7.16 17.24 -13.53
C ARG A 147 -6.46 16.18 -12.68
N MET A 148 -6.99 14.96 -12.61
CA MET A 148 -6.31 13.87 -11.88
C MET A 148 -4.87 13.69 -12.37
N ALA A 149 -4.68 13.55 -13.69
CA ALA A 149 -3.37 13.36 -14.30
C ALA A 149 -2.45 14.58 -14.09
N GLU A 150 -2.93 15.79 -14.39
CA GLU A 150 -2.16 17.04 -14.29
C GLU A 150 -1.80 17.40 -12.83
N GLU A 151 -2.68 17.08 -11.88
CA GLU A 151 -2.47 17.34 -10.46
C GLU A 151 -1.68 16.19 -9.78
N GLY A 152 -1.24 15.16 -10.52
CA GLY A 152 -0.34 14.12 -10.05
C GLY A 152 -1.01 13.01 -9.24
N HIS A 153 -2.31 12.78 -9.45
CA HIS A 153 -3.03 11.63 -8.95
C HIS A 153 -2.87 10.45 -9.92
N THR A 154 -3.03 9.23 -9.41
CA THR A 154 -3.10 8.05 -10.29
C THR A 154 -4.53 7.86 -10.77
N VAL A 155 -4.69 7.79 -12.10
CA VAL A 155 -5.92 7.34 -12.76
C VAL A 155 -5.78 5.84 -13.04
N ALA A 156 -6.61 5.04 -12.39
CA ALA A 156 -6.57 3.59 -12.43
C ALA A 156 -7.91 3.02 -12.91
N ILE A 157 -7.94 1.75 -13.31
CA ILE A 157 -9.17 1.10 -13.79
C ILE A 157 -9.92 0.46 -12.62
N HIS A 158 -11.22 0.71 -12.52
CA HIS A 158 -12.12 -0.17 -11.77
C HIS A 158 -12.78 -1.18 -12.70
N THR A 159 -13.52 -0.68 -13.70
CA THR A 159 -14.19 -1.40 -14.81
C THR A 159 -14.76 -0.37 -15.78
N TYR A 160 -15.34 -0.80 -16.90
CA TYR A 160 -16.20 0.06 -17.70
C TYR A 160 -17.63 0.09 -17.11
N SER A 161 -18.27 -1.08 -17.00
CA SER A 161 -19.69 -1.18 -16.67
C SER A 161 -20.00 -1.20 -15.17
N HIS A 162 -19.09 -1.69 -14.34
CA HIS A 162 -19.32 -2.04 -12.93
C HIS A 162 -20.52 -3.00 -12.72
N ASP A 163 -20.86 -3.81 -13.74
CA ASP A 163 -21.88 -4.87 -13.63
C ASP A 163 -21.22 -6.20 -13.25
N TYR A 164 -21.27 -6.51 -11.95
CA TYR A 164 -20.67 -7.70 -11.36
C TYR A 164 -21.06 -9.00 -12.07
N ARG A 165 -22.31 -9.12 -12.55
CA ARG A 165 -22.76 -10.35 -13.22
C ARG A 165 -22.19 -10.46 -14.62
N GLY A 166 -22.04 -9.35 -15.32
CA GLY A 166 -21.43 -9.30 -16.65
C GLY A 166 -19.93 -9.52 -16.60
N ILE A 167 -19.22 -8.69 -15.83
CA ILE A 167 -17.76 -8.70 -15.79
C ILE A 167 -17.17 -9.99 -15.23
N TYR A 168 -17.88 -10.68 -14.34
CA TYR A 168 -17.40 -11.94 -13.76
C TYR A 168 -18.03 -13.19 -14.39
N ALA A 169 -18.72 -13.05 -15.53
CA ALA A 169 -19.27 -14.20 -16.25
C ALA A 169 -18.18 -15.11 -16.86
N SER A 170 -17.06 -14.54 -17.30
CA SER A 170 -15.87 -15.25 -17.76
C SER A 170 -14.65 -14.32 -17.79
N VAL A 171 -13.45 -14.86 -18.03
CA VAL A 171 -12.24 -14.05 -18.21
C VAL A 171 -12.38 -13.14 -19.42
N GLU A 172 -12.91 -13.63 -20.54
CA GLU A 172 -13.17 -12.84 -21.75
C GLU A 172 -14.11 -11.66 -21.48
N ALA A 173 -15.19 -11.88 -20.72
CA ALA A 173 -16.13 -10.82 -20.39
C ALA A 173 -15.48 -9.71 -19.56
N TYR A 174 -14.61 -10.08 -18.61
CA TYR A 174 -13.82 -9.10 -17.86
C TYR A 174 -12.84 -8.36 -18.76
N LEU A 175 -12.11 -9.07 -19.63
CA LEU A 175 -11.10 -8.45 -20.50
C LEU A 175 -11.73 -7.46 -21.49
N GLU A 176 -12.91 -7.76 -22.04
CA GLU A 176 -13.65 -6.82 -22.91
C GLU A 176 -14.06 -5.56 -22.13
N ASP A 177 -14.65 -5.70 -20.95
CA ASP A 177 -15.02 -4.57 -20.09
C ASP A 177 -13.80 -3.74 -19.67
N PHE A 178 -12.71 -4.41 -19.31
CA PHE A 178 -11.45 -3.77 -18.93
C PHE A 178 -10.83 -3.01 -20.10
N HIS A 179 -10.81 -3.60 -21.30
CA HIS A 179 -10.27 -2.96 -22.51
C HIS A 179 -11.09 -1.70 -22.89
N GLN A 180 -12.41 -1.74 -22.75
CA GLN A 180 -13.26 -0.55 -22.93
C GLN A 180 -12.88 0.55 -21.94
N ALA A 181 -12.66 0.20 -20.66
CA ALA A 181 -12.22 1.17 -19.66
C ALA A 181 -10.81 1.73 -19.94
N TYR A 182 -9.88 0.86 -20.32
CA TYR A 182 -8.50 1.21 -20.67
C TYR A 182 -8.47 2.24 -21.81
N THR A 183 -9.23 2.00 -22.86
CA THR A 183 -9.35 2.90 -24.01
C THR A 183 -10.03 4.22 -23.62
N ALA A 184 -11.16 4.16 -22.91
CA ALA A 184 -11.91 5.36 -22.54
C ALA A 184 -11.12 6.30 -21.60
N ILE A 185 -10.33 5.75 -20.66
CA ILE A 185 -9.46 6.56 -19.80
C ILE A 185 -8.35 7.22 -20.62
N HIS A 186 -7.70 6.45 -21.52
CA HIS A 186 -6.68 7.00 -22.40
C HIS A 186 -7.23 8.12 -23.27
N ASP A 187 -8.41 7.94 -23.89
CA ASP A 187 -9.00 8.95 -24.75
C ASP A 187 -9.41 10.22 -23.98
N ALA A 188 -9.78 10.08 -22.70
CA ALA A 188 -10.16 11.21 -21.86
C ALA A 188 -8.98 12.07 -21.39
N CYS A 189 -7.87 11.46 -20.98
CA CYS A 189 -6.75 12.18 -20.35
C CYS A 189 -5.34 11.84 -20.85
N GLY A 190 -5.21 10.98 -21.85
CA GLY A 190 -3.92 10.57 -22.43
C GLY A 190 -3.09 9.62 -21.56
N VAL A 191 -3.67 9.10 -20.47
CA VAL A 191 -3.01 8.17 -19.56
C VAL A 191 -3.38 6.75 -19.93
N TYR A 192 -2.39 5.88 -20.10
CA TYR A 192 -2.60 4.43 -20.08
C TYR A 192 -2.49 3.92 -18.64
N PRO A 193 -3.59 3.47 -18.02
CA PRO A 193 -3.54 2.95 -16.66
C PRO A 193 -2.69 1.70 -16.59
N THR A 194 -1.90 1.55 -15.52
CA THR A 194 -1.05 0.37 -15.28
C THR A 194 -1.49 -0.45 -14.08
N ILE A 195 -2.43 0.10 -13.29
CA ILE A 195 -2.97 -0.54 -12.10
C ILE A 195 -4.49 -0.52 -12.12
N PHE A 196 -5.10 -1.41 -11.35
CA PHE A 196 -6.55 -1.54 -11.27
C PHE A 196 -7.02 -2.08 -9.92
N ARG A 197 -8.34 -2.11 -9.72
CA ARG A 197 -8.96 -2.75 -8.56
C ARG A 197 -10.20 -3.51 -9.02
N PHE A 198 -10.32 -4.76 -8.62
CA PHE A 198 -11.48 -5.58 -8.90
C PHE A 198 -12.72 -5.04 -8.16
N PRO A 199 -13.87 -4.87 -8.83
CA PRO A 199 -15.15 -4.59 -8.16
C PRO A 199 -15.45 -5.63 -7.08
N GLY A 200 -15.61 -5.17 -5.84
CA GLY A 200 -15.86 -6.00 -4.66
C GLY A 200 -14.60 -6.62 -4.05
N GLY A 201 -13.41 -6.27 -4.54
CA GLY A 201 -12.14 -6.88 -4.17
C GLY A 201 -11.80 -8.10 -5.02
N SER A 202 -10.52 -8.48 -5.01
CA SER A 202 -9.97 -9.59 -5.82
C SER A 202 -10.60 -10.95 -5.50
N VAL A 203 -11.19 -11.07 -4.31
CA VAL A 203 -11.92 -12.24 -3.85
C VAL A 203 -13.29 -11.80 -3.37
N ASN A 204 -14.34 -12.19 -4.09
CA ASN A 204 -15.71 -11.80 -3.76
C ASN A 204 -16.74 -12.86 -4.18
N ALA A 205 -18.01 -12.65 -3.81
CA ALA A 205 -19.07 -13.63 -4.04
C ALA A 205 -19.45 -13.84 -5.52
N TYR A 206 -19.00 -12.98 -6.43
CA TYR A 206 -19.34 -13.03 -7.86
C TYR A 206 -18.24 -13.67 -8.70
N ASN A 207 -16.99 -13.58 -8.28
CA ASN A 207 -15.83 -14.04 -9.06
C ASN A 207 -15.28 -15.41 -8.62
N HIS A 208 -15.94 -16.10 -7.68
CA HIS A 208 -15.42 -17.33 -7.07
C HIS A 208 -15.03 -18.43 -8.07
N GLN A 209 -15.64 -18.44 -9.25
CA GLN A 209 -15.38 -19.45 -10.30
C GLN A 209 -14.17 -19.14 -11.17
N ILE A 210 -13.74 -17.88 -11.24
CA ILE A 210 -12.76 -17.42 -12.24
C ILE A 210 -11.64 -16.55 -11.66
N TYR A 211 -11.65 -16.26 -10.35
CA TYR A 211 -10.75 -15.26 -9.77
C TYR A 211 -9.27 -15.62 -9.96
N GLN A 212 -8.91 -16.91 -9.93
CA GLN A 212 -7.52 -17.34 -10.08
C GLN A 212 -7.01 -17.11 -11.50
N GLU A 213 -7.79 -17.55 -12.50
CA GLU A 213 -7.50 -17.38 -13.92
C GLU A 213 -7.45 -15.89 -14.28
N LEU A 214 -8.39 -15.12 -13.74
CA LEU A 214 -8.48 -13.70 -13.99
C LEU A 214 -7.30 -12.93 -13.40
N ILE A 215 -6.94 -13.21 -12.13
CA ILE A 215 -5.76 -12.63 -11.49
C ILE A 215 -4.49 -13.01 -12.26
N ALA A 216 -4.33 -14.29 -12.61
CA ALA A 216 -3.17 -14.77 -13.35
C ALA A 216 -3.05 -14.08 -14.71
N GLU A 217 -4.16 -13.90 -15.43
CA GLU A 217 -4.18 -13.26 -16.74
C GLU A 217 -3.80 -11.77 -16.66
N MET A 218 -4.34 -11.03 -15.68
CA MET A 218 -4.02 -9.61 -15.51
C MET A 218 -2.55 -9.40 -15.11
N LEU A 219 -2.02 -10.25 -14.21
CA LEU A 219 -0.60 -10.24 -13.84
C LEU A 219 0.31 -10.69 -14.99
N ARG A 220 -0.13 -11.63 -15.84
CA ARG A 220 0.59 -12.03 -17.06
C ARG A 220 0.76 -10.83 -17.98
N ARG A 221 -0.29 -10.03 -18.13
CA ARG A 221 -0.30 -8.77 -18.89
C ARG A 221 0.44 -7.61 -18.21
N GLY A 222 0.93 -7.78 -16.99
CA GLY A 222 1.73 -6.79 -16.26
C GLY A 222 0.94 -5.76 -15.45
N PHE A 223 -0.40 -5.85 -15.44
CA PHE A 223 -1.23 -4.99 -14.59
C PHE A 223 -1.14 -5.42 -13.14
N ILE A 224 -1.01 -4.44 -12.23
CA ILE A 224 -1.01 -4.69 -10.79
C ILE A 224 -2.37 -4.32 -10.21
N TYR A 225 -2.98 -5.21 -9.42
CA TYR A 225 -4.21 -4.89 -8.70
C TYR A 225 -3.94 -4.50 -7.25
N TYR A 226 -4.87 -3.75 -6.66
CA TYR A 226 -4.83 -3.41 -5.24
C TYR A 226 -6.18 -3.69 -4.60
N ASP A 227 -6.19 -4.48 -3.53
CA ASP A 227 -7.29 -4.46 -2.58
C ASP A 227 -7.08 -3.28 -1.60
N TRP A 228 -7.52 -3.41 -0.35
CA TRP A 228 -7.35 -2.39 0.69
C TRP A 228 -7.04 -3.02 2.05
N SER A 229 -6.42 -2.24 2.93
CA SER A 229 -6.14 -2.62 4.32
C SER A 229 -6.93 -1.80 5.34
N VAL A 230 -7.51 -0.68 4.88
CA VAL A 230 -8.32 0.23 5.69
C VAL A 230 -9.62 0.48 4.94
N SER A 231 -10.75 0.32 5.62
CA SER A 231 -12.08 0.63 5.11
C SER A 231 -12.57 1.92 5.77
N SER A 232 -13.16 2.82 4.98
CA SER A 232 -13.90 3.97 5.51
C SER A 232 -15.32 3.61 5.96
N GLU A 233 -15.77 2.38 5.72
CA GLU A 233 -17.13 1.88 5.96
C GLU A 233 -18.24 2.59 5.16
N ASP A 234 -17.88 3.44 4.19
CA ASP A 234 -18.83 4.20 3.36
C ASP A 234 -19.63 3.32 2.38
N ALA A 235 -19.25 2.05 2.19
CA ALA A 235 -19.93 1.06 1.36
C ALA A 235 -20.92 0.14 2.11
N THR A 236 -21.06 0.29 3.44
CA THR A 236 -21.89 -0.63 4.26
C THR A 236 -23.41 -0.45 4.11
N GLY A 237 -23.87 0.50 3.30
CA GLY A 237 -25.28 0.89 3.18
C GLY A 237 -25.80 1.75 4.33
N LYS A 238 -24.96 2.03 5.35
CA LYS A 238 -25.28 2.98 6.43
C LYS A 238 -24.87 4.39 6.02
N ASN A 239 -25.64 5.38 6.47
CA ASN A 239 -25.35 6.79 6.24
C ASN A 239 -24.52 7.37 7.40
N TYR A 240 -23.22 7.11 7.39
CA TYR A 240 -22.29 7.66 8.39
C TYR A 240 -21.97 9.14 8.11
N SER A 241 -21.73 9.91 9.16
CA SER A 241 -21.32 11.31 9.03
C SER A 241 -19.86 11.43 8.56
N PRO A 242 -19.44 12.57 7.98
CA PRO A 242 -18.04 12.81 7.60
C PRO A 242 -17.04 12.57 8.74
N GLU A 243 -17.41 12.93 9.98
CA GLU A 243 -16.60 12.73 11.17
C GLU A 243 -16.43 11.25 11.51
N GLN A 244 -17.50 10.45 11.38
CA GLN A 244 -17.45 9.00 11.60
C GLN A 244 -16.58 8.31 10.56
N LEU A 245 -16.75 8.65 9.28
CA LEU A 245 -15.91 8.14 8.20
C LEU A 245 -14.43 8.47 8.46
N THR A 246 -14.14 9.71 8.90
CA THR A 246 -12.79 10.14 9.26
C THR A 246 -12.24 9.29 10.40
N GLN A 247 -13.03 9.07 11.45
CA GLN A 247 -12.63 8.25 12.58
C GLN A 247 -12.30 6.81 12.17
N PHE A 248 -13.12 6.17 11.34
CA PHE A 248 -12.85 4.81 10.85
C PHE A 248 -11.54 4.74 10.07
N VAL A 249 -11.29 5.71 9.19
CA VAL A 249 -10.02 5.80 8.44
C VAL A 249 -8.83 5.96 9.39
N MET A 250 -8.91 6.86 10.38
CA MET A 250 -7.80 7.09 11.31
C MET A 250 -7.53 5.87 12.21
N GLU A 251 -8.58 5.22 12.71
CA GLU A 251 -8.46 4.00 13.53
C GLU A 251 -7.88 2.82 12.75
N GLY A 252 -8.29 2.66 11.48
CA GLY A 252 -7.75 1.62 10.59
C GLY A 252 -6.30 1.91 10.20
N THR A 253 -6.00 3.16 9.84
CA THR A 253 -4.64 3.61 9.48
C THR A 253 -3.65 3.35 10.63
N ALA A 254 -4.03 3.64 11.87
CA ALA A 254 -3.19 3.40 13.05
C ALA A 254 -2.83 1.91 13.28
N LYS A 255 -3.59 0.97 12.69
CA LYS A 255 -3.39 -0.47 12.81
C LYS A 255 -2.75 -1.10 11.57
N ALA A 256 -2.75 -0.39 10.44
CA ALA A 256 -2.28 -0.91 9.17
C ALA A 256 -0.78 -0.63 8.99
N ALA A 257 0.01 -1.67 8.70
CA ALA A 257 1.42 -1.50 8.34
C ALA A 257 1.59 -0.69 7.04
N LYS A 258 0.61 -0.79 6.13
CA LYS A 258 0.51 0.01 4.91
C LYS A 258 -0.95 0.39 4.69
N PRO A 259 -1.36 1.62 5.02
CA PRO A 259 -2.73 2.08 4.86
C PRO A 259 -3.07 2.28 3.38
N ILE A 260 -3.77 1.32 2.79
CA ILE A 260 -4.46 1.49 1.50
C ILE A 260 -5.93 1.63 1.84
N ILE A 261 -6.44 2.86 1.71
CA ILE A 261 -7.72 3.29 2.28
C ILE A 261 -8.78 3.26 1.20
N LEU A 262 -9.76 2.36 1.36
CA LEU A 262 -10.94 2.27 0.48
C LEU A 262 -11.98 3.33 0.85
N MET A 263 -12.32 4.13 -0.15
CA MET A 263 -13.40 5.11 -0.15
C MET A 263 -14.05 5.12 -1.53
N HIS A 264 -15.17 5.80 -1.67
CA HIS A 264 -15.89 5.91 -2.94
C HIS A 264 -16.20 7.37 -3.26
N ASP A 265 -16.01 7.78 -4.51
CA ASP A 265 -16.38 9.11 -5.01
C ASP A 265 -17.56 9.09 -5.98
N SER A 266 -18.34 8.00 -6.01
CA SER A 266 -19.64 7.96 -6.69
C SER A 266 -20.62 9.02 -6.18
N GLY A 267 -21.61 9.39 -6.99
CA GLY A 267 -22.51 10.52 -6.71
C GLY A 267 -23.26 10.47 -5.37
N GLU A 268 -23.52 9.27 -4.85
CA GLU A 268 -24.20 9.05 -3.57
C GLU A 268 -23.28 9.30 -2.35
N LYS A 269 -21.97 9.39 -2.54
CA LYS A 269 -20.94 9.42 -1.49
C LYS A 269 -20.57 10.83 -1.04
N LYS A 270 -21.58 11.69 -0.88
CA LYS A 270 -21.39 13.11 -0.50
C LYS A 270 -20.67 13.26 0.84
N ASN A 271 -20.96 12.38 1.80
CA ASN A 271 -20.31 12.41 3.11
C ASN A 271 -18.83 11.99 3.04
N THR A 272 -18.47 11.06 2.14
CA THR A 272 -17.08 10.72 1.87
C THR A 272 -16.33 11.93 1.34
N ALA A 273 -16.86 12.60 0.31
CA ALA A 273 -16.25 13.82 -0.24
C ALA A 273 -16.11 14.94 0.80
N ALA A 274 -17.12 15.14 1.65
CA ALA A 274 -17.07 16.12 2.74
C ALA A 274 -16.07 15.76 3.85
N ALA A 275 -15.71 14.49 4.01
CA ALA A 275 -14.75 14.04 5.01
C ALA A 275 -13.29 14.25 4.60
N VAL A 276 -13.00 14.24 3.30
CA VAL A 276 -11.62 14.29 2.77
C VAL A 276 -10.78 15.44 3.32
N PRO A 277 -11.25 16.70 3.41
CA PRO A 277 -10.45 17.78 3.96
C PRO A 277 -9.95 17.51 5.39
N GLU A 278 -10.82 16.99 6.26
CA GLU A 278 -10.48 16.70 7.65
C GLU A 278 -9.65 15.41 7.78
N MET A 279 -9.97 14.38 6.98
CA MET A 279 -9.16 13.16 6.89
C MET A 279 -7.71 13.47 6.55
N VAL A 280 -7.49 14.25 5.49
CA VAL A 280 -6.15 14.65 5.07
C VAL A 280 -5.44 15.44 6.17
N ARG A 281 -6.13 16.40 6.80
CA ARG A 281 -5.57 17.19 7.91
C ARG A 281 -5.11 16.28 9.05
N GLN A 282 -5.91 15.29 9.45
CA GLN A 282 -5.58 14.37 10.54
C GLN A 282 -4.45 13.40 10.17
N LEU A 283 -4.43 12.88 8.95
CA LEU A 283 -3.34 12.03 8.45
C LEU A 283 -2.01 12.79 8.46
N THR A 284 -2.00 14.02 7.94
CA THR A 284 -0.80 14.88 7.96
C THR A 284 -0.36 15.19 9.38
N ALA A 285 -1.29 15.50 10.30
CA ALA A 285 -0.97 15.74 11.71
C ALA A 285 -0.41 14.50 12.41
N ALA A 286 -0.81 13.30 11.98
CA ALA A 286 -0.28 12.02 12.44
C ALA A 286 1.07 11.63 11.78
N GLY A 287 1.59 12.47 10.87
CA GLY A 287 2.89 12.25 10.22
C GLY A 287 2.83 11.47 8.92
N TYR A 288 1.63 11.23 8.36
CA TYR A 288 1.47 10.57 7.07
C TYR A 288 1.60 11.55 5.90
N THR A 289 2.31 11.12 4.86
CA THR A 289 2.18 11.69 3.50
C THR A 289 1.19 10.86 2.71
N CYS A 290 0.23 11.50 2.05
CA CYS A 290 -0.70 10.85 1.16
C CYS A 290 -0.14 10.81 -0.26
N ALA A 291 0.23 9.62 -0.73
CA ALA A 291 0.81 9.39 -2.05
C ALA A 291 -0.18 8.63 -2.94
N PRO A 292 -0.07 8.74 -4.27
CA PRO A 292 -0.86 7.92 -5.17
C PRO A 292 -0.25 6.50 -5.25
N LEU A 293 -1.06 5.50 -5.57
CA LEU A 293 -0.57 4.16 -5.89
C LEU A 293 0.09 4.17 -7.27
N THR A 294 1.15 3.40 -7.43
CA THR A 294 1.79 3.11 -8.72
C THR A 294 2.07 1.61 -8.77
N GLY A 295 2.35 1.04 -9.94
CA GLY A 295 2.73 -0.38 -10.03
C GLY A 295 3.95 -0.77 -9.19
N GLU A 296 4.76 0.19 -8.75
CA GLU A 296 5.93 -0.03 -7.89
C GLU A 296 5.56 -0.14 -6.40
N VAL A 297 4.36 0.27 -5.99
CA VAL A 297 3.91 0.12 -4.61
C VAL A 297 3.58 -1.35 -4.38
N ARG A 298 4.28 -2.03 -3.47
CA ARG A 298 3.95 -3.43 -3.15
C ARG A 298 2.45 -3.57 -2.77
N PRO A 299 1.66 -4.38 -3.49
CA PRO A 299 0.22 -4.45 -3.32
C PRO A 299 -0.19 -5.20 -2.05
N ILE A 300 -1.46 -5.04 -1.70
CA ILE A 300 -2.16 -5.86 -0.71
C ILE A 300 -3.22 -6.62 -1.48
N PHE A 301 -3.29 -7.93 -1.22
CA PHE A 301 -4.21 -8.84 -1.87
C PHE A 301 -5.04 -9.57 -0.81
N PHE A 302 -6.31 -9.77 -1.11
CA PHE A 302 -7.15 -10.73 -0.40
C PHE A 302 -6.83 -12.14 -0.87
N GLY A 303 -7.08 -13.10 0.01
CA GLY A 303 -7.00 -14.52 -0.29
C GLY A 303 -8.07 -15.25 0.50
N TYR A 304 -8.61 -16.32 -0.07
CA TYR A 304 -9.36 -17.27 0.73
C TYR A 304 -8.40 -17.91 1.74
N GLN A 305 -8.85 -18.05 2.98
CA GLN A 305 -8.14 -18.89 3.94
C GLN A 305 -8.21 -20.33 3.44
N SER A 306 -7.05 -20.94 3.21
CA SER A 306 -6.89 -22.36 2.89
C SER A 306 -7.31 -23.25 4.04
#